data_AF-A0A1M5VJG7-F1
#
_entry.id   AF-A0A1M5VJG7-F1
#
_cell.length_a   1.000
_cell.length_b   1.000
_cell.length_c   1.000
_cell.angle_alpha   90.00
_cell.angle_beta   90.00
_cell.angle_gamma   90.00
#
_symmetry.space_group_name_H-M   'P 1'
#
loop_
_entity.id
_entity.type
_entity.pdbx_description
1 polymer ?
#
loop_
_entity_poly.entity_id
_entity_poly.type
_entity_poly.pdbx_seq_one_letter_code
_entity_poly.pdbx_strand_id
1 'polypeptide(L)'
;MTSKIYNKPPLTLEQQAELLLNLVVDALGHIEIAVRSQLAYQMAITYGSRWYEDPTLCHSERLFSENLTELKKHWQRSREVFKQHYESEYDTAVSPPAWMIFETTTFGTVSKIFSNLNNNIAAKTKIATYFGFNKSSIKVLTSWFQHLNLVRNICAHYSRPNLSINMHHYNST
;
A
#
# COMPACT_ATOMS: atom_id res chain seq x y z
N MET A 1 -53.89 6.36 9.24
CA MET A 1 -52.47 6.72 9.41
C MET A 1 -51.67 6.07 8.29
N THR A 2 -51.48 6.77 7.18
CA THR A 2 -50.75 6.28 6.00
C THR A 2 -49.26 6.53 6.19
N SER A 3 -48.52 5.44 6.40
CA SER A 3 -47.06 5.42 6.36
C SER A 3 -46.58 5.91 4.99
N LYS A 4 -46.05 7.14 4.92
CA LYS A 4 -45.23 7.58 3.79
C LYS A 4 -43.96 6.73 3.80
N ILE A 5 -43.97 5.66 3.01
CA ILE A 5 -42.76 4.93 2.65
C ILE A 5 -41.88 5.95 1.91
N TYR A 6 -40.83 6.43 2.58
CA TYR A 6 -39.82 7.30 1.97
C TYR A 6 -39.06 6.48 0.93
N ASN A 7 -39.60 6.41 -0.29
CA ASN A 7 -38.88 5.89 -1.45
C ASN A 7 -37.89 6.96 -1.89
N LYS A 8 -36.63 6.81 -1.46
CA LYS A 8 -35.51 7.58 -2.04
C LYS A 8 -35.48 7.31 -3.55
N PRO A 9 -35.37 8.33 -4.42
CA PRO A 9 -35.30 8.11 -5.86
C PRO A 9 -34.11 7.19 -6.21
N PRO A 10 -34.22 6.40 -7.28
CA PRO A 10 -33.12 5.53 -7.72
C PRO A 10 -31.88 6.37 -8.02
N LEU A 11 -30.72 5.85 -7.63
CA LEU A 11 -29.43 6.50 -7.86
C LEU A 11 -29.17 6.66 -9.35
N THR A 12 -28.58 7.78 -9.75
CA THR A 12 -28.08 7.98 -11.11
C THR A 12 -26.90 7.04 -11.37
N LEU A 13 -26.61 6.76 -12.66
CA LEU A 13 -25.44 5.95 -13.02
C LEU A 13 -24.13 6.54 -12.49
N GLU A 14 -24.04 7.88 -12.44
CA GLU A 14 -22.90 8.60 -11.87
C GLU A 14 -22.76 8.34 -10.37
N GLN A 15 -23.87 8.44 -9.62
CA GLN A 15 -23.88 8.13 -8.18
C GLN A 15 -23.55 6.65 -7.90
N GLN A 16 -24.02 5.73 -8.75
CA GLN A 16 -23.67 4.31 -8.64
C GLN A 16 -22.16 4.08 -8.87
N ALA A 17 -21.59 4.75 -9.88
CA ALA A 17 -20.15 4.66 -10.17
C ALA A 17 -19.30 5.25 -9.04
N GLU A 18 -19.72 6.37 -8.45
CA GLU A 18 -19.04 6.98 -7.30
C GLU A 18 -19.06 6.06 -6.07
N LEU A 19 -20.21 5.46 -5.76
CA LEU A 19 -20.31 4.49 -4.66
C LEU A 19 -19.41 3.27 -4.88
N LEU A 20 -19.39 2.72 -6.10
CA LEU A 20 -18.51 1.60 -6.43
C LEU A 20 -17.03 2.00 -6.30
N LEU A 21 -16.66 3.18 -6.78
CA LEU A 21 -15.29 3.69 -6.68
C LEU A 21 -14.85 3.80 -5.22
N ASN A 22 -15.70 4.35 -4.36
CA ASN A 22 -15.41 4.49 -2.93
C ASN A 22 -15.20 3.12 -2.25
N LEU A 23 -16.08 2.14 -2.54
CA LEU A 23 -15.92 0.77 -2.02
C LEU A 23 -14.61 0.11 -2.48
N VAL A 24 -14.25 0.29 -3.75
CA VAL A 24 -13.01 -0.27 -4.30
C VAL A 24 -11.78 0.39 -3.67
N VAL A 25 -11.78 1.72 -3.54
CA VAL A 25 -10.66 2.46 -2.92
C VAL A 25 -10.48 2.07 -1.46
N ASP A 26 -11.57 1.95 -0.71
CA ASP A 26 -11.55 1.54 0.70
C ASP A 26 -10.98 0.12 0.86
N ALA A 27 -11.51 -0.85 0.09
CA ALA A 27 -11.02 -2.22 0.11
C ALA A 27 -9.54 -2.33 -0.29
N LEU A 28 -9.10 -1.56 -1.31
CA LEU A 28 -7.69 -1.50 -1.71
C LEU A 28 -6.81 -0.90 -0.61
N GLY A 29 -7.31 0.08 0.15
CA GLY A 29 -6.61 0.63 1.31
C GLY A 29 -6.31 -0.42 2.38
N HIS A 30 -7.30 -1.26 2.71
CA HIS A 30 -7.11 -2.38 3.63
C HIS A 30 -6.08 -3.41 3.14
N ILE A 31 -6.12 -3.74 1.85
CA ILE A 31 -5.15 -4.66 1.23
C ILE A 31 -3.75 -4.03 1.27
N GLU A 32 -3.60 -2.75 0.92
CA GLU A 32 -2.32 -2.04 0.93
C GLU A 32 -1.68 -2.09 2.32
N ILE A 33 -2.44 -1.77 3.37
CA ILE A 33 -1.97 -1.84 4.76
C ILE A 33 -1.53 -3.28 5.09
N ALA A 34 -2.38 -4.27 4.81
CA ALA A 34 -2.06 -5.67 5.10
C ALA A 34 -0.77 -6.14 4.40
N VAL A 35 -0.59 -5.83 3.11
CA VAL A 35 0.60 -6.24 2.35
C VAL A 35 1.85 -5.58 2.91
N ARG A 36 1.77 -4.28 3.20
CA ARG A 36 2.87 -3.50 3.77
C ARG A 36 3.28 -4.01 5.14
N SER A 37 2.32 -4.19 6.05
CA SER A 37 2.60 -4.69 7.40
C SER A 37 3.16 -6.12 7.37
N GLN A 38 2.58 -7.03 6.56
CA GLN A 38 3.10 -8.40 6.46
C GLN A 38 4.51 -8.44 5.86
N LEU A 39 4.79 -7.63 4.83
CA LEU A 39 6.12 -7.57 4.25
C LEU A 39 7.14 -7.06 5.27
N ALA A 40 6.87 -5.92 5.91
CA ALA A 40 7.79 -5.34 6.88
C ALA A 40 8.05 -6.29 8.06
N TYR A 41 6.99 -6.89 8.60
CA TYR A 41 7.06 -7.77 9.77
C TYR A 41 7.75 -9.10 9.47
N GLN A 42 7.25 -9.88 8.50
CA GLN A 42 7.76 -11.24 8.23
C GLN A 42 9.23 -11.24 7.81
N MET A 43 9.64 -10.21 7.07
CA MET A 43 11.04 -10.04 6.70
C MET A 43 11.88 -9.60 7.90
N ALA A 44 11.39 -8.65 8.72
CA ALA A 44 12.15 -8.17 9.88
C ALA A 44 12.40 -9.25 10.93
N ILE A 45 11.42 -10.11 11.22
CA ILE A 45 11.61 -11.21 12.16
C ILE A 45 12.57 -12.30 11.65
N THR A 46 12.76 -12.39 10.32
CA THR A 46 13.58 -13.46 9.71
C THR A 46 15.00 -12.97 9.40
N TYR A 47 15.15 -11.71 8.97
CA TYR A 47 16.39 -11.15 8.42
C TYR A 47 16.86 -9.88 9.16
N GLY A 48 16.18 -9.50 10.24
CA GLY A 48 16.52 -8.32 11.04
C GLY A 48 15.78 -7.05 10.61
N SER A 49 15.77 -6.05 11.49
CA SER A 49 14.96 -4.83 11.34
C SER A 49 15.30 -3.99 10.10
N ARG A 50 16.47 -4.17 9.48
CA ARG A 50 16.92 -3.44 8.29
C ARG A 50 17.14 -4.35 7.08
N TRP A 51 16.43 -5.46 7.00
CA TRP A 51 16.49 -6.40 5.88
C TRP A 51 16.40 -5.75 4.49
N TYR A 52 15.72 -4.59 4.39
CA TYR A 52 15.54 -3.86 3.14
C TYR A 52 16.84 -3.21 2.62
N GLU A 53 17.92 -3.26 3.41
CA GLU A 53 19.27 -2.84 3.03
C GLU A 53 20.15 -4.01 2.57
N ASP A 54 19.66 -5.24 2.60
CA ASP A 54 20.39 -6.44 2.19
C ASP A 54 20.07 -6.84 0.74
N PRO A 55 20.99 -6.61 -0.22
CA PRO A 55 20.77 -6.96 -1.63
C PRO A 55 20.71 -8.47 -1.88
N THR A 56 21.25 -9.31 -0.97
CA THR A 56 21.30 -10.77 -1.15
C THR A 56 19.91 -11.43 -1.07
N LEU A 57 18.92 -10.72 -0.53
CA LEU A 57 17.52 -11.16 -0.44
C LEU A 57 16.75 -11.00 -1.76
N CYS A 58 17.36 -10.36 -2.76
CA CYS A 58 16.73 -10.04 -4.04
C CYS A 58 17.39 -10.76 -5.22
N HIS A 59 16.65 -10.93 -6.32
CA HIS A 59 17.19 -11.53 -7.55
C HIS A 59 17.76 -10.50 -8.55
N SER A 60 17.34 -9.23 -8.47
CA SER A 60 17.87 -8.15 -9.30
C SER A 60 18.42 -7.01 -8.44
N GLU A 61 19.73 -6.79 -8.52
CA GLU A 61 20.43 -5.72 -7.83
C GLU A 61 20.01 -4.33 -8.33
N ARG A 62 19.79 -4.17 -9.64
CA ARG A 62 19.27 -2.92 -10.22
C ARG A 62 17.93 -2.53 -9.59
N LEU A 63 16.97 -3.45 -9.58
CA LEU A 63 15.65 -3.19 -9.00
C LEU A 63 15.74 -2.97 -7.49
N PHE A 64 16.66 -3.64 -6.80
CA PHE A 64 16.91 -3.41 -5.38
C PHE A 64 17.35 -1.97 -5.13
N SER A 65 18.35 -1.48 -5.86
CA SER A 65 18.86 -0.10 -5.72
C SER A 65 17.81 0.97 -6.04
N GLU A 66 17.00 0.75 -7.08
CA GLU A 66 15.87 1.62 -7.42
C GLU A 66 14.82 1.64 -6.30
N ASN A 67 14.44 0.46 -5.79
CA ASN A 67 13.45 0.34 -4.72
C ASN A 67 13.93 0.95 -3.40
N LEU A 68 15.21 0.74 -3.04
CA LEU A 68 15.81 1.32 -1.83
C LEU A 68 15.85 2.84 -1.92
N THR A 69 16.20 3.39 -3.09
CA THR A 69 16.20 4.84 -3.33
C THR A 69 14.81 5.42 -3.17
N GLU A 70 13.80 4.79 -3.76
CA GLU A 70 12.42 5.25 -3.67
C GLU A 70 11.88 5.12 -2.23
N LEU A 71 12.21 4.04 -1.52
CA LEU A 71 11.84 3.85 -0.11
C LEU A 71 12.44 4.95 0.78
N LYS A 72 13.73 5.26 0.62
CA LYS A 72 14.39 6.37 1.35
C LYS A 72 13.76 7.72 1.00
N LYS A 73 13.38 7.95 -0.26
CA LYS A 73 12.70 9.18 -0.68
C LYS A 73 11.32 9.33 -0.05
N HIS A 74 10.55 8.24 0.06
CA HIS A 74 9.26 8.24 0.79
C HIS A 74 9.46 8.60 2.26
N TRP A 75 10.44 8.00 2.92
CA TRP A 75 10.82 8.36 4.28
C TRP A 75 11.13 9.85 4.42
N GLN A 76 12.04 10.36 3.59
CA GLN A 76 12.48 11.76 3.67
C GLN A 76 11.33 12.75 3.46
N ARG A 77 10.40 12.45 2.55
CA ARG A 77 9.23 13.31 2.26
C ARG A 77 8.11 13.19 3.29
N SER A 78 8.06 12.09 4.02
CA SER A 78 7.02 11.86 5.03
C SER A 78 7.09 12.90 6.14
N ARG A 79 5.91 13.33 6.58
CA ARG A 79 5.70 14.27 7.70
C ARG A 79 4.99 13.62 8.88
N GLU A 80 4.92 12.29 8.90
CA GLU A 80 4.24 11.53 9.94
C GLU A 80 4.82 11.81 11.33
N VAL A 81 3.95 11.87 12.33
CA VAL A 81 4.33 12.22 13.73
C VAL A 81 5.32 11.21 14.30
N PHE A 82 5.13 9.91 14.01
CA PHE A 82 6.04 8.86 14.49
C PHE A 82 7.46 9.02 13.93
N LYS A 83 7.59 9.52 12.69
CA LYS A 83 8.90 9.77 12.08
C LYS A 83 9.59 10.93 12.79
N GLN A 84 8.88 12.04 13.00
CA GLN A 84 9.44 13.22 13.69
C GLN A 84 9.94 12.86 15.09
N HIS A 85 9.15 12.06 15.82
CA HIS A 85 9.56 11.53 17.12
C HIS A 85 10.76 10.59 17.02
N TYR A 86 10.79 9.68 16.03
CA TYR A 86 11.95 8.82 15.83
C TYR A 86 13.23 9.62 15.54
N GLU A 87 13.16 10.62 14.69
CA GLU A 87 14.30 11.46 14.31
C GLU A 87 14.75 12.41 15.45
N SER A 88 13.89 12.71 16.43
CA SER A 88 14.29 13.48 17.62
C SER A 88 15.00 12.65 18.69
N GLU A 89 14.62 11.37 18.82
CA GLU A 89 15.11 10.50 19.89
C GLU A 89 16.31 9.62 19.48
N TYR A 90 16.49 9.36 18.18
CA TYR A 90 17.48 8.39 17.69
C TYR A 90 18.49 9.00 16.71
N ASP A 91 19.65 8.34 16.58
CA ASP A 91 20.68 8.72 15.62
C ASP A 91 20.21 8.52 14.18
N THR A 92 19.96 9.64 13.51
CA THR A 92 19.53 9.71 12.11
C THR A 92 20.60 9.28 11.10
N ALA A 93 21.86 9.10 11.52
CA ALA A 93 22.88 8.47 10.67
C ALA A 93 22.55 7.00 10.36
N VAL A 94 21.72 6.37 11.19
CA VAL A 94 21.28 5.00 11.02
C VAL A 94 19.88 4.96 10.43
N SER A 95 19.68 4.15 9.37
CA SER A 95 18.36 4.01 8.76
C SER A 95 17.31 3.48 9.76
N PRO A 96 16.04 3.92 9.66
CA PRO A 96 14.96 3.47 10.53
C PRO A 96 14.66 1.98 10.39
N PRO A 97 14.02 1.33 11.37
CA PRO A 97 13.59 -0.05 11.22
C PRO A 97 12.50 -0.21 10.14
N ALA A 98 12.36 -1.42 9.61
CA ALA A 98 11.47 -1.74 8.51
C ALA A 98 10.00 -1.36 8.80
N TRP A 99 9.50 -1.64 9.99
CA TRP A 99 8.12 -1.30 10.37
C TRP A 99 7.85 0.21 10.45
N MET A 100 8.88 1.07 10.49
CA MET A 100 8.68 2.52 10.41
C MET A 100 8.81 3.01 8.97
N ILE A 101 9.88 2.62 8.27
CA ILE A 101 10.12 3.12 6.91
C ILE A 101 9.05 2.66 5.93
N PHE A 102 8.57 1.43 6.09
CA PHE A 102 7.52 0.92 5.21
C PHE A 102 6.22 1.69 5.42
N GLU A 103 5.87 2.15 6.62
CA GLU A 103 4.64 2.93 6.84
C GLU A 103 4.59 4.25 6.07
N THR A 104 5.76 4.75 5.64
CA THR A 104 5.84 5.96 4.81
C THR A 104 5.71 5.70 3.31
N THR A 105 5.71 4.45 2.87
CA THR A 105 5.78 4.08 1.45
C THR A 105 4.42 3.76 0.85
N THR A 106 4.37 3.69 -0.49
CA THR A 106 3.15 3.41 -1.25
C THR A 106 3.00 1.91 -1.56
N PHE A 107 1.78 1.47 -1.82
CA PHE A 107 1.53 0.11 -2.33
C PHE A 107 2.36 -0.25 -3.56
N GLY A 108 2.55 0.69 -4.49
CA GLY A 108 3.34 0.46 -5.70
C GLY A 108 4.79 0.13 -5.39
N THR A 109 5.41 0.83 -4.44
CA THR A 109 6.78 0.53 -3.97
C THR A 109 6.83 -0.84 -3.29
N VAL A 110 5.87 -1.14 -2.39
CA VAL A 110 5.77 -2.42 -1.69
C VAL A 110 5.61 -3.58 -2.68
N SER A 111 4.77 -3.43 -3.69
CA SER A 111 4.56 -4.44 -4.74
C SER A 111 5.85 -4.72 -5.53
N LYS A 112 6.60 -3.67 -5.89
CA LYS A 112 7.90 -3.82 -6.57
C LYS A 112 8.93 -4.53 -5.70
N ILE A 113 9.02 -4.16 -4.42
CA ILE A 113 9.92 -4.81 -3.45
C ILE A 113 9.58 -6.29 -3.33
N PHE A 114 8.30 -6.62 -3.07
CA PHE A 114 7.84 -8.00 -2.97
C PHE A 114 8.15 -8.82 -4.24
N SER A 115 7.95 -8.23 -5.42
CA SER A 115 8.28 -8.86 -6.70
C SER A 115 9.78 -9.16 -6.86
N ASN A 116 10.65 -8.33 -6.29
CA ASN A 116 12.10 -8.49 -6.42
C ASN A 116 12.72 -9.45 -5.40
N LEU A 117 12.00 -9.76 -4.32
CA LEU A 117 12.46 -10.74 -3.33
C LEU A 117 12.64 -12.13 -3.95
N ASN A 118 13.67 -12.84 -3.49
CA ASN A 118 13.95 -14.23 -3.86
C ASN A 118 12.76 -15.14 -3.53
N ASN A 119 12.34 -15.99 -4.47
CA ASN A 119 11.15 -16.84 -4.30
C ASN A 119 11.36 -18.03 -3.35
N ASN A 120 12.61 -18.38 -3.06
CA ASN A 120 12.98 -19.50 -2.20
C ASN A 120 13.08 -19.12 -0.72
N ILE A 121 12.99 -17.82 -0.36
CA ILE A 121 13.12 -17.39 1.03
C ILE A 121 11.86 -17.72 1.84
N ALA A 122 12.06 -18.18 3.07
CA ALA A 122 10.98 -18.63 3.94
C ALA A 122 9.99 -17.49 4.27
N ALA A 123 10.49 -16.26 4.49
CA ALA A 123 9.65 -15.10 4.80
C ALA A 123 8.64 -14.78 3.68
N LYS A 124 9.06 -14.83 2.41
CA LYS A 124 8.17 -14.61 1.26
C LYS A 124 7.06 -15.67 1.18
N THR A 125 7.39 -16.91 1.55
CA THR A 125 6.40 -17.98 1.65
C THR A 125 5.39 -17.71 2.78
N LYS A 126 5.85 -17.24 3.96
CA LYS A 126 4.95 -16.85 5.07
C LYS A 126 4.00 -15.72 4.67
N ILE A 127 4.52 -14.70 3.98
CA ILE A 127 3.69 -13.60 3.45
C ILE A 127 2.64 -14.16 2.49
N ALA A 128 3.03 -15.06 1.58
CA ALA A 128 2.08 -15.66 0.64
C ALA A 128 0.98 -16.47 1.35
N THR A 129 1.35 -17.24 2.38
CA THR A 129 0.40 -18.02 3.19
C THR A 129 -0.61 -17.15 3.91
N TYR A 130 -0.21 -15.96 4.39
CA TYR A 130 -1.15 -15.01 4.98
C TYR A 130 -2.27 -14.61 3.99
N PHE A 131 -1.96 -14.48 2.71
CA PHE A 131 -2.93 -14.15 1.65
C PHE A 131 -3.62 -15.37 1.04
N GLY A 132 -3.46 -16.57 1.63
CA GLY A 132 -4.07 -17.80 1.12
C GLY A 132 -3.32 -18.46 -0.04
N PHE A 133 -2.07 -18.07 -0.30
CA PHE A 133 -1.21 -18.65 -1.34
C PHE A 133 -0.15 -19.57 -0.73
N ASN A 134 0.36 -20.51 -1.51
CA ASN A 134 1.49 -21.36 -1.11
C ASN A 134 2.74 -21.02 -1.94
N LYS A 135 3.86 -21.68 -1.64
CA LYS A 135 5.14 -21.45 -2.32
C LYS A 135 5.05 -21.58 -3.86
N SER A 136 4.26 -22.53 -4.36
CA SER A 136 4.10 -22.75 -5.81
C SER A 136 3.30 -21.64 -6.50
N SER A 137 2.46 -20.91 -5.75
CA SER A 137 1.59 -19.85 -6.26
C SER A 137 2.05 -18.43 -5.92
N ILE A 138 3.28 -18.24 -5.41
CA ILE A 138 3.86 -16.91 -5.11
C ILE A 138 3.85 -15.99 -6.34
N LYS A 139 4.09 -16.54 -7.54
CA LYS A 139 4.05 -15.75 -8.78
C LYS A 139 2.66 -15.20 -9.08
N VAL A 140 1.60 -15.94 -8.73
CA VAL A 140 0.21 -15.50 -8.87
C VAL A 140 -0.08 -14.36 -7.89
N LEU A 141 0.32 -14.50 -6.62
CA LEU A 141 0.17 -13.40 -5.66
C LEU A 141 0.96 -12.15 -6.09
N THR A 142 2.15 -12.34 -6.64
CA THR A 142 2.98 -11.24 -7.16
C THR A 142 2.24 -10.50 -8.27
N SER A 143 1.63 -11.22 -9.22
CA SER A 143 0.84 -10.58 -10.27
C SER A 143 -0.40 -9.90 -9.69
N TRP A 144 -1.07 -10.48 -8.69
CA TRP A 144 -2.22 -9.85 -8.03
C TRP A 144 -1.85 -8.49 -7.42
N PHE A 145 -0.74 -8.40 -6.68
CA PHE A 145 -0.30 -7.11 -6.13
C PHE A 145 -0.02 -6.07 -7.23
N GLN A 146 0.58 -6.47 -8.34
CA GLN A 146 0.82 -5.58 -9.48
C GLN A 146 -0.49 -5.10 -10.12
N HIS A 147 -1.47 -5.99 -10.30
CA HIS A 147 -2.77 -5.64 -10.88
C HIS A 147 -3.61 -4.78 -9.92
N LEU A 148 -3.62 -5.08 -8.62
CA LEU A 148 -4.31 -4.25 -7.62
C LEU A 148 -3.70 -2.85 -7.57
N ASN A 149 -2.38 -2.73 -7.69
CA ASN A 149 -1.73 -1.41 -7.78
C ASN A 149 -2.12 -0.66 -9.05
N LEU A 150 -2.28 -1.36 -10.18
CA LEU A 150 -2.81 -0.76 -11.41
C LEU A 150 -4.25 -0.26 -11.21
N VAL A 151 -5.15 -1.08 -10.66
CA VAL A 151 -6.54 -0.68 -10.37
C VAL A 151 -6.56 0.53 -9.45
N ARG A 152 -5.75 0.54 -8.39
CA ARG A 152 -5.61 1.66 -7.46
C ARG A 152 -5.19 2.95 -8.18
N ASN A 153 -4.24 2.88 -9.12
CA ASN A 153 -3.81 4.04 -9.90
C ASN A 153 -4.90 4.56 -10.82
N ILE A 154 -5.67 3.66 -11.43
CA ILE A 154 -6.85 4.01 -12.24
C ILE A 154 -7.89 4.71 -11.37
N CYS A 155 -8.24 4.14 -10.20
CA CYS A 155 -9.17 4.75 -9.25
C CYS A 155 -8.69 6.14 -8.79
N ALA A 156 -7.40 6.29 -8.46
CA ALA A 156 -6.82 7.57 -8.06
C ALA A 156 -6.93 8.61 -9.18
N HIS A 157 -6.72 8.21 -10.44
CA HIS A 157 -6.91 9.09 -11.59
C HIS A 157 -8.36 9.54 -11.73
N TYR A 158 -9.34 8.64 -11.59
CA TYR A 158 -10.77 9.00 -11.67
C TYR A 158 -11.27 9.81 -10.47
N SER A 159 -10.67 9.65 -9.29
CA SER A 159 -11.02 10.44 -8.10
C SER A 159 -10.52 11.90 -8.14
N ARG A 160 -9.45 12.19 -8.92
CA ARG A 160 -8.83 13.53 -8.98
C ARG A 160 -9.68 14.61 -9.68
N PRO A 161 -10.37 14.34 -10.81
CA PRO A 161 -11.29 15.31 -11.43
C PRO A 161 -12.48 15.69 -10.54
N ASN A 162 -12.89 14.81 -9.62
CA ASN A 162 -14.11 15.02 -8.82
C ASN A 162 -13.88 15.81 -7.51
N LEU A 163 -12.63 15.98 -7.07
CA LEU A 163 -12.32 16.88 -5.94
C LEU A 163 -12.52 18.37 -6.26
N SER A 164 -12.41 18.77 -7.53
CA SER A 164 -12.73 20.14 -7.97
C SER A 164 -14.24 20.42 -8.02
N ILE A 165 -15.07 19.38 -8.15
CA ILE A 165 -16.53 19.53 -8.24
C ILE A 165 -17.15 19.51 -6.83
N ASN A 166 -16.61 18.71 -5.91
CA ASN A 166 -17.11 18.63 -4.52
C ASN A 166 -16.75 19.84 -3.63
N MET A 167 -15.79 20.69 -4.01
CA MET A 167 -15.52 21.95 -3.27
C MET A 167 -16.50 23.09 -3.60
N HIS A 168 -17.26 23.00 -4.70
CA HIS A 168 -18.26 24.02 -5.04
C HIS A 168 -19.66 23.75 -4.49
N HIS A 169 -19.94 22.51 -4.04
CA HIS A 169 -21.25 22.15 -3.50
C HIS A 169 -21.38 22.23 -1.98
N TYR A 170 -20.31 22.53 -1.24
CA TYR A 170 -20.32 22.58 0.23
C TYR A 170 -20.33 24.00 0.84
N ASN A 171 -20.35 25.07 0.02
CA ASN A 171 -20.36 26.47 0.50
C ASN A 171 -21.68 27.22 0.22
N SER A 172 -22.79 26.49 0.01
CA SER A 172 -24.09 27.07 -0.33
C SER A 172 -25.23 26.46 0.50
N THR A 173 -25.12 26.52 1.82
CA THR A 173 -26.22 26.45 2.80
C THR A 173 -25.74 27.06 4.10
#